data_AF-X1REF8-F1
#
_entry.id   AF-X1REF8-F1
#
_cell.length_a   1.000
_cell.length_b   1.000
_cell.length_c   1.000
_cell.angle_alpha   90.00
_cell.angle_beta   90.00
_cell.angle_gamma   90.00
#
_symmetry.space_group_name_H-M   'P 1'
#
loop_
_entity.id
_entity.type
_entity.pdbx_description
1 polymer ?
#
loop_
_entity_poly.entity_id
_entity_poly.type
_entity_poly.pdbx_seq_one_letter_code
_entity_poly.pdbx_strand_id
1 'polypeptide(L)'
;MYKEEKELFAEMMDIIAKLRGPDGCLWDRKQTLESLAPNILEEAKELSDAVKSKNKDNLREELGDLLMVIFMEIEVAQEKGLFSYSDVLTGAIN
;
A
#
# COMPACT_ATOMS: atom_id res chain seq x y z
N MET A 1 -22.12 -8.66 -0.25
CA MET A 1 -22.06 -7.18 -0.25
C MET A 1 -20.73 -6.69 -0.80
N TYR A 2 -19.58 -7.30 -0.45
CA TYR A 2 -18.26 -6.86 -0.93
C TYR A 2 -17.52 -7.90 -1.78
N LYS A 3 -18.11 -8.33 -2.90
CA LYS A 3 -17.47 -9.38 -3.72
C LYS A 3 -16.35 -8.79 -4.57
N GLU A 4 -16.67 -7.73 -5.31
CA GLU A 4 -15.76 -7.04 -6.20
C GLU A 4 -14.58 -6.43 -5.42
N GLU A 5 -14.83 -5.83 -4.27
CA GLU A 5 -13.80 -5.21 -3.44
C GLU A 5 -12.81 -6.24 -2.90
N LYS A 6 -13.26 -7.46 -2.59
CA LYS A 6 -12.36 -8.57 -2.21
C LYS A 6 -11.47 -9.00 -3.38
N GLU A 7 -12.02 -9.04 -4.59
CA GLU A 7 -11.28 -9.40 -5.80
C GLU A 7 -10.25 -8.31 -6.13
N LEU A 8 -10.63 -7.03 -6.09
CA LEU A 8 -9.73 -5.89 -6.31
C LEU A 8 -8.62 -5.81 -5.26
N PHE A 9 -8.94 -6.08 -4.00
CA PHE A 9 -7.95 -6.09 -2.92
C PHE A 9 -6.92 -7.22 -3.11
N ALA A 10 -7.39 -8.43 -3.49
CA ALA A 10 -6.50 -9.53 -3.83
C ALA A 10 -5.65 -9.21 -5.07
N GLU A 11 -6.23 -8.60 -6.08
CA GLU A 11 -5.49 -8.16 -7.28
C GLU A 11 -4.41 -7.13 -6.94
N MET A 12 -4.68 -6.19 -6.02
CA MET A 12 -3.69 -5.23 -5.55
C MET A 12 -2.50 -5.91 -4.86
N MET A 13 -2.76 -6.90 -3.99
CA MET A 13 -1.71 -7.70 -3.36
C MET A 13 -0.88 -8.44 -4.41
N ASP A 14 -1.53 -9.04 -5.42
CA ASP A 14 -0.84 -9.72 -6.52
C ASP A 14 0.02 -8.76 -7.36
N ILE A 15 -0.46 -7.54 -7.60
CA ILE A 15 0.29 -6.51 -8.32
C ILE A 15 1.54 -6.12 -7.54
N ILE A 16 1.43 -5.86 -6.23
CA ILE A 16 2.58 -5.54 -5.37
C ILE A 16 3.62 -6.67 -5.38
N ALA A 17 3.17 -7.91 -5.19
CA ALA A 17 4.03 -9.08 -5.26
C ALA A 17 4.73 -9.21 -6.63
N LYS A 18 4.02 -8.92 -7.74
CA LYS A 18 4.62 -8.91 -9.09
C LYS A 18 5.66 -7.79 -9.27
N LEU A 19 5.37 -6.58 -8.79
CA LEU A 19 6.28 -5.43 -8.88
C LEU A 19 7.60 -5.69 -8.13
N ARG A 20 7.55 -6.45 -7.04
CA ARG A 20 8.72 -6.87 -6.26
C ARG A 20 9.31 -8.23 -6.68
N GLY A 21 8.60 -8.96 -7.53
CA GLY A 21 9.03 -10.26 -8.06
C GLY A 21 10.26 -10.17 -8.97
N PRO A 22 10.80 -11.31 -9.41
CA PRO A 22 12.01 -11.35 -10.25
C PRO A 22 11.93 -10.49 -11.52
N ASP A 23 10.77 -10.46 -12.15
CA ASP A 23 10.46 -9.71 -13.38
C ASP A 23 9.88 -8.31 -13.11
N GLY A 24 9.81 -7.91 -11.84
CA GLY A 24 9.29 -6.62 -11.40
C GLY A 24 10.25 -5.45 -11.61
N CYS A 25 9.79 -4.24 -11.32
CA CYS A 25 10.58 -3.03 -11.50
C CYS A 25 11.79 -3.01 -10.53
N LEU A 26 12.97 -2.64 -11.02
CA LEU A 26 14.18 -2.56 -10.21
C LEU A 26 14.07 -1.58 -9.04
N TRP A 27 13.24 -0.53 -9.17
CA TRP A 27 13.03 0.43 -8.10
C TRP A 27 12.20 -0.18 -6.97
N ASP A 28 11.07 -0.84 -7.29
CA ASP A 28 10.20 -1.49 -6.32
C ASP A 28 10.96 -2.55 -5.53
N ARG A 29 11.67 -3.44 -6.25
CA ARG A 29 12.48 -4.52 -5.66
C ARG A 29 13.55 -4.04 -4.67
N LYS A 30 14.07 -2.83 -4.84
CA LYS A 30 15.11 -2.25 -3.97
C LYS A 30 14.54 -1.61 -2.71
N GLN A 31 13.23 -1.43 -2.63
CA GLN A 31 12.61 -0.78 -1.47
C GLN A 31 12.77 -1.62 -0.20
N THR A 32 12.91 -0.90 0.89
CA THR A 32 13.03 -1.36 2.28
C THR A 32 12.00 -0.62 3.12
N LEU A 33 11.71 -1.09 4.33
CA LEU A 33 10.82 -0.37 5.25
C LEU A 33 11.34 1.05 5.51
N GLU A 34 12.65 1.18 5.68
CA GLU A 34 13.32 2.45 5.93
C GLU A 34 13.25 3.40 4.72
N SER A 35 13.30 2.88 3.49
CA SER A 35 13.24 3.70 2.27
C SER A 35 11.82 4.12 1.90
N LEU A 36 10.79 3.39 2.36
CA LEU A 36 9.38 3.70 2.12
C LEU A 36 8.78 4.64 3.16
N ALA A 37 9.36 4.72 4.36
CA ALA A 37 8.87 5.59 5.43
C ALA A 37 8.70 7.08 5.03
N PRO A 38 9.59 7.70 4.21
CA PRO A 38 9.35 9.05 3.70
C PRO A 38 8.11 9.15 2.81
N ASN A 39 7.85 8.15 1.95
CA ASN A 39 6.68 8.13 1.08
C ASN A 39 5.39 8.08 1.90
N ILE A 40 5.33 7.27 2.97
CA ILE A 40 4.16 7.26 3.88
C ILE A 40 3.83 8.67 4.40
N LEU A 41 4.85 9.45 4.78
CA LEU A 41 4.64 10.81 5.28
C LEU A 41 4.19 11.78 4.20
N GLU A 42 4.69 11.61 2.98
CA GLU A 42 4.30 12.39 1.80
C GLU A 42 2.84 12.14 1.44
N GLU A 43 2.47 10.88 1.16
CA GLU A 43 1.10 10.50 0.78
C GLU A 43 0.07 10.86 1.87
N ALA A 44 0.42 10.68 3.15
CA ALA A 44 -0.46 11.06 4.25
C ALA A 44 -0.70 12.58 4.32
N LYS A 45 0.31 13.38 3.94
CA LYS A 45 0.18 14.84 3.88
C LYS A 45 -0.65 15.26 2.67
N GLU A 46 -0.41 14.67 1.51
CA GLU A 46 -1.19 14.95 0.29
C GLU A 46 -2.66 14.57 0.49
N LEU A 47 -2.93 13.42 1.10
CA LEU A 47 -4.26 13.03 1.54
C LEU A 47 -4.90 14.06 2.48
N SER A 48 -4.15 14.56 3.47
CA SER A 48 -4.64 15.60 4.39
C SER A 48 -5.00 16.89 3.66
N ASP A 49 -4.20 17.29 2.67
CA ASP A 49 -4.41 18.49 1.89
C ASP A 49 -5.58 18.34 0.89
N ALA A 50 -5.78 17.14 0.34
CA ALA A 50 -6.95 16.78 -0.46
C ALA A 50 -8.27 16.94 0.34
N VAL A 51 -8.27 16.51 1.61
CA VAL A 51 -9.42 16.71 2.52
C VAL A 51 -9.68 18.20 2.76
N LYS A 52 -8.65 18.99 3.07
CA LYS A 52 -8.77 20.43 3.34
C LYS A 52 -9.29 21.19 2.14
N SER A 53 -8.81 20.85 0.94
CA SER A 53 -9.20 21.48 -0.32
C SER A 53 -10.59 21.04 -0.81
N LYS A 54 -11.21 20.03 -0.17
CA LYS A 54 -12.50 19.43 -0.58
C LYS A 54 -12.47 18.90 -2.02
N ASN A 55 -11.28 18.57 -2.53
CA ASN A 55 -11.12 17.99 -3.85
C ASN A 55 -11.36 16.48 -3.77
N LYS A 56 -12.51 16.03 -4.25
CA LYS A 56 -12.92 14.61 -4.17
C LYS A 56 -12.08 13.70 -5.06
N ASP A 57 -11.65 14.20 -6.21
CA ASP A 57 -10.87 13.39 -7.17
C ASP A 57 -9.48 13.16 -6.61
N ASN A 58 -8.84 14.23 -6.11
CA ASN A 58 -7.55 14.13 -5.41
C ASN A 58 -7.67 13.25 -4.17
N LEU A 59 -8.73 13.43 -3.36
CA LEU A 59 -8.95 12.59 -2.17
C LEU A 59 -8.96 11.10 -2.52
N ARG A 60 -9.60 10.71 -3.63
CA ARG A 60 -9.63 9.31 -4.07
C ARG A 60 -8.25 8.82 -4.52
N GLU A 61 -7.50 9.67 -5.22
CA GLU A 61 -6.14 9.39 -5.70
C GLU A 61 -5.18 9.16 -4.53
N GLU A 62 -5.08 10.11 -3.61
CA GLU A 62 -4.18 10.01 -2.46
C GLU A 62 -4.52 8.85 -1.51
N LEU A 63 -5.80 8.46 -1.43
CA LEU A 63 -6.20 7.26 -0.69
C LEU A 63 -5.65 5.98 -1.34
N GLY A 64 -5.59 5.94 -2.67
CA GLY A 64 -5.00 4.86 -3.43
C GLY A 64 -3.48 4.82 -3.27
N ASP A 65 -2.82 5.97 -3.37
CA ASP A 65 -1.36 6.07 -3.28
C ASP A 65 -0.87 5.72 -1.87
N LEU A 66 -1.52 6.23 -0.82
CA LEU A 66 -1.21 5.81 0.55
C LEU A 66 -1.40 4.30 0.75
N LEU A 67 -2.47 3.71 0.19
CA LEU A 67 -2.71 2.27 0.28
C LEU A 67 -1.62 1.47 -0.45
N MET A 68 -1.15 1.95 -1.60
CA MET A 68 -0.07 1.36 -2.38
C MET A 68 1.23 1.30 -1.56
N VAL A 69 1.60 2.40 -0.91
CA VAL A 69 2.81 2.45 -0.08
C VAL A 69 2.68 1.52 1.13
N ILE A 70 1.52 1.49 1.80
CA ILE A 70 1.27 0.56 2.91
C ILE A 70 1.44 -0.90 2.47
N PHE A 71 0.88 -1.29 1.32
CA PHE A 71 1.00 -2.68 0.86
C PHE A 71 2.44 -3.02 0.47
N MET A 72 3.16 -2.07 -0.13
CA MET A 72 4.58 -2.24 -0.43
C MET A 72 5.40 -2.51 0.85
N GLU A 73 5.11 -1.81 1.96
CA GLU A 73 5.74 -2.07 3.26
C GLU A 73 5.38 -3.45 3.81
N ILE A 74 4.11 -3.86 3.71
CA ILE A 74 3.67 -5.19 4.15
C ILE A 74 4.36 -6.29 3.34
N GLU A 75 4.49 -6.14 2.02
CA GLU A 75 5.20 -7.11 1.18
C GLU A 75 6.67 -7.20 1.55
N VAL A 76 7.35 -6.06 1.77
CA VAL A 76 8.74 -6.05 2.26
C VAL A 76 8.86 -6.77 3.61
N ALA A 77 7.92 -6.55 4.53
CA ALA A 77 7.92 -7.20 5.83
C ALA A 77 7.68 -8.71 5.71
N GLN A 78 6.79 -9.13 4.80
CA GLN A 78 6.49 -10.52 4.51
C GLN A 78 7.69 -11.24 3.89
N GLU A 79 8.38 -10.63 2.92
CA GLU A 79 9.63 -11.14 2.32
C GLU A 79 10.73 -11.35 3.38
N LYS A 80 10.76 -10.50 4.42
CA LYS A 80 11.68 -10.60 5.54
C LYS A 80 11.22 -11.55 6.65
N GLY A 81 10.04 -12.17 6.52
CA GLY A 81 9.47 -13.08 7.52
C GLY A 81 9.07 -12.41 8.83
N LEU A 82 8.74 -11.11 8.80
CA LEU A 82 8.37 -10.34 10.00
C LEU A 82 6.88 -10.49 10.33
N PHE A 83 6.02 -10.26 9.34
CA PHE A 83 4.56 -10.40 9.42
C PHE A 83 3.97 -10.41 8.01
N SER A 84 2.73 -10.87 7.89
CA SER A 84 1.98 -10.96 6.64
C SER A 84 0.84 -9.93 6.57
N TYR A 85 0.20 -9.82 5.39
CA TYR A 85 -1.05 -9.08 5.25
C TYR A 85 -2.12 -9.56 6.23
N SER A 86 -2.18 -10.87 6.49
CA SER A 86 -3.18 -11.45 7.39
C SER A 86 -2.96 -11.00 8.83
N ASP A 87 -1.71 -10.87 9.27
CA ASP A 87 -1.38 -10.38 10.61
C ASP A 87 -1.82 -8.91 10.78
N VAL A 88 -1.51 -8.06 9.79
CA VAL A 88 -1.88 -6.64 9.80
C VAL A 88 -3.40 -6.46 9.77
N LEU A 89 -4.09 -7.15 8.86
CA LEU A 89 -5.55 -7.06 8.74
C LEU A 89 -6.26 -7.60 9.98
N THR A 90 -5.77 -8.69 10.55
CA THR A 90 -6.30 -9.24 11.80
C THR A 90 -6.11 -8.26 12.96
N GLY A 91 -4.97 -7.57 13.02
CA GLY A 91 -4.73 -6.53 14.02
C GLY A 91 -5.60 -5.27 13.87
N ALA A 92 -6.09 -4.98 12.66
CA ALA A 92 -6.94 -3.81 12.40
C ALA A 92 -8.43 -4.03 12.67
N ILE A 93 -8.91 -5.28 12.65
CA ILE A 93 -10.32 -5.62 12.86
C ILE A 93 -10.66 -6.12 14.26
N ASN A 94 -9.64 -6.44 15.07
CA ASN A 94 -9.77 -6.88 16.46
C ASN A 94 -9.50 -5.74 17.43
#